data_AF-A0A535WQC7-F1
#
_entry.id   AF-A0A535WQC7-F1
#
_cell.length_a   1.000
_cell.length_b   1.000
_cell.length_c   1.000
_cell.angle_alpha   90.00
_cell.angle_beta   90.00
_cell.angle_gamma   90.00
#
_symmetry.space_group_name_H-M   'P 1'
#
loop_
_entity.id
_entity.type
_entity.pdbx_description
1 polymer ?
#
loop_
_entity_poly.entity_id
_entity_poly.type
_entity_poly.pdbx_seq_one_letter_code
_entity_poly.pdbx_strand_id
1 'polypeptide(L)'
;MEPFRPGVRHLVRQRLHEEHDIFGHLSPQAGLEDNVINHREIVEEVQHKVGKVGRVGFKSCHNPRTGKWHGFPENFVPDPVHYRRDLFHQVGVKSPNTWEDVLHAAPKLKAIGHPVGIGMSNELDSNMALIALLQCYGGFIQNAHARVTINSKGTRDALNFMHSLYKKGLTNEVFAWTASSNNQGYLAGRLSLALNAISIVRSAEDGHLPFAKSTRLLPIPKGPDRRLGLEHVMGVYTIWNFTSKAQQKLAKRFIADLEINYQAAFKHSKYYNFPA
;
A
#
# COMPACT_ATOMS: atom_id res chain seq x y z
N MET A 1 -31.41 21.12 -11.24
CA MET A 1 -30.74 19.86 -10.84
C MET A 1 -31.20 18.79 -11.80
N GLU A 2 -30.38 18.46 -12.80
CA GLU A 2 -30.66 17.38 -13.75
C GLU A 2 -30.30 16.03 -13.08
N PRO A 3 -31.09 14.95 -13.25
CA PRO A 3 -30.77 13.66 -12.66
C PRO A 3 -29.66 12.96 -13.47
N PHE A 4 -28.74 12.33 -12.75
CA PHE A 4 -27.67 11.49 -13.32
C PHE A 4 -28.24 10.43 -14.27
N ARG A 5 -27.78 10.41 -15.53
CA ARG A 5 -28.20 9.43 -16.54
C ARG A 5 -27.73 8.00 -16.18
N PRO A 6 -28.56 6.95 -16.35
CA PRO A 6 -28.23 5.57 -15.97
C PRO A 6 -27.16 4.86 -16.83
N GLY A 7 -26.61 5.50 -17.86
CA GLY A 7 -25.87 4.83 -18.93
C GLY A 7 -24.45 4.35 -18.60
N VAL A 8 -23.79 4.93 -17.59
CA VAL A 8 -22.36 4.62 -17.31
C VAL A 8 -22.17 3.26 -16.66
N ARG A 9 -23.13 2.79 -15.84
CA ARG A 9 -23.07 1.47 -15.20
C ARG A 9 -23.20 0.31 -16.19
N HIS A 10 -23.88 0.52 -17.32
CA HIS A 10 -24.14 -0.54 -18.30
C HIS A 10 -22.93 -0.79 -19.22
N LEU A 11 -22.22 0.28 -19.59
CA LEU A 11 -21.02 0.21 -20.45
C LEU A 11 -19.81 -0.45 -19.77
N VAL A 12 -19.63 -0.25 -18.45
CA VAL A 12 -18.58 -0.95 -17.69
C VAL A 12 -18.91 -2.44 -17.52
N ARG A 13 -20.20 -2.79 -17.36
CA ARG A 13 -20.62 -4.21 -17.34
C ARG A 13 -20.32 -4.88 -18.69
N GLN A 14 -20.71 -4.27 -19.81
CA GLN A 14 -20.56 -4.90 -21.13
C GLN A 14 -19.11 -5.21 -21.57
N ARG A 15 -18.09 -4.47 -21.10
CA ARG A 15 -16.69 -4.73 -21.50
C ARG A 15 -15.95 -5.76 -20.64
N LEU A 16 -16.47 -6.12 -19.46
CA LEU A 16 -15.82 -7.10 -18.60
C LEU A 16 -16.10 -8.56 -19.00
N HIS A 17 -17.05 -8.79 -19.91
CA HIS A 17 -17.72 -10.09 -20.00
C HIS A 17 -16.99 -11.20 -20.78
N GLU A 18 -15.87 -10.97 -21.47
CA GLU A 18 -15.40 -11.97 -22.45
C GLU A 18 -13.89 -12.21 -22.58
N GLU A 19 -13.00 -11.45 -21.92
CA GLU A 19 -11.55 -11.60 -22.17
C GLU A 19 -10.78 -12.40 -21.11
N HIS A 20 -11.23 -12.41 -19.84
CA HIS A 20 -10.47 -13.02 -18.74
C HIS A 20 -11.36 -13.81 -17.77
N ASP A 21 -10.97 -15.05 -17.46
CA ASP A 21 -11.63 -15.88 -16.44
C ASP A 21 -11.29 -15.46 -15.00
N ILE A 22 -10.04 -15.06 -14.81
CA ILE A 22 -9.46 -14.59 -13.55
C ILE A 22 -8.81 -13.23 -13.75
N PHE A 23 -8.80 -12.41 -12.72
CA PHE A 23 -8.08 -11.15 -12.73
C PHE A 23 -7.34 -10.94 -11.41
N GLY A 24 -6.07 -10.52 -11.49
CA GLY A 24 -5.24 -10.16 -10.34
C GLY A 24 -5.25 -8.64 -10.14
N HIS A 25 -5.73 -8.20 -8.98
CA HIS A 25 -5.79 -6.80 -8.59
C HIS A 25 -4.67 -6.46 -7.60
N LEU A 26 -4.22 -5.21 -7.59
CA LEU A 26 -3.27 -4.68 -6.61
C LEU A 26 -3.96 -4.03 -5.39
N SER A 27 -5.29 -4.06 -5.35
CA SER A 27 -6.10 -3.61 -4.22
C SER A 27 -7.42 -4.37 -4.15
N PRO A 28 -8.05 -4.50 -2.96
CA PRO A 28 -9.29 -5.24 -2.82
C PRO A 28 -10.45 -4.52 -3.51
N GLN A 29 -11.17 -5.25 -4.37
CA GLN A 29 -12.26 -4.71 -5.18
C GLN A 29 -13.64 -4.98 -4.55
N ALA A 30 -13.90 -4.46 -3.35
CA ALA A 30 -15.19 -4.67 -2.67
C ALA A 30 -16.40 -4.19 -3.51
N GLY A 31 -16.22 -3.18 -4.36
CA GLY A 31 -17.26 -2.69 -5.27
C GLY A 31 -17.64 -3.65 -6.40
N LEU A 32 -16.83 -4.70 -6.64
CA LEU A 32 -17.07 -5.71 -7.67
C LEU A 32 -17.72 -6.99 -7.11
N GLU A 33 -18.13 -7.01 -5.84
CA GLU A 33 -18.65 -8.21 -5.18
C GLU A 33 -19.78 -8.88 -5.97
N ASP A 34 -20.71 -8.12 -6.56
CA ASP A 34 -21.83 -8.67 -7.33
C ASP A 34 -21.39 -9.39 -8.62
N ASN A 35 -20.19 -9.10 -9.12
CA ASN A 35 -19.68 -9.57 -10.41
C ASN A 35 -18.79 -10.81 -10.31
N VAL A 36 -18.49 -11.26 -9.10
CA VAL A 36 -17.52 -12.35 -8.86
C VAL A 36 -18.17 -13.51 -8.12
N ILE A 37 -17.57 -14.69 -8.19
CA ILE A 37 -18.03 -15.83 -7.38
C ILE A 37 -17.74 -15.62 -5.88
N ASN A 38 -18.27 -16.49 -5.03
CA ASN A 38 -17.78 -16.59 -3.66
C ASN A 38 -16.48 -17.43 -3.65
N HIS A 39 -15.37 -16.85 -3.21
CA HIS A 39 -14.05 -17.50 -3.19
C HIS A 39 -13.81 -18.39 -1.97
N ARG A 40 -14.84 -18.56 -1.10
CA ARG A 40 -14.76 -19.31 0.15
C ARG A 40 -14.12 -20.69 0.02
N GLU A 41 -14.47 -21.44 -1.03
CA GLU A 41 -13.93 -22.78 -1.27
C GLU A 41 -12.41 -22.78 -1.40
N ILE A 42 -11.84 -21.79 -2.12
CA ILE A 42 -10.38 -21.64 -2.28
C ILE A 42 -9.75 -21.33 -0.93
N VAL A 43 -10.36 -20.40 -0.17
CA VAL A 43 -9.87 -20.00 1.16
C VAL A 43 -9.88 -21.20 2.12
N GLU A 44 -10.93 -22.01 2.12
CA GLU A 44 -11.03 -23.20 2.97
C GLU A 44 -10.00 -24.27 2.58
N GLU A 45 -9.80 -24.53 1.29
CA GLU A 45 -8.78 -25.47 0.79
C GLU A 45 -7.37 -25.05 1.22
N VAL A 46 -7.00 -23.80 0.96
CA VAL A 46 -5.69 -23.25 1.32
C VAL A 46 -5.51 -23.29 2.84
N GLN A 47 -6.52 -22.86 3.61
CA GLN A 47 -6.39 -22.85 5.08
C GLN A 47 -6.20 -24.24 5.68
N HIS A 48 -6.85 -25.26 5.11
CA HIS A 48 -6.65 -26.64 5.54
C HIS A 48 -5.22 -27.12 5.28
N LYS A 49 -4.53 -26.58 4.25
CA LYS A 49 -3.19 -27.03 3.85
C LYS A 49 -2.06 -26.24 4.53
N VAL A 50 -2.20 -24.93 4.65
CA VAL A 50 -1.09 -24.05 5.05
C VAL A 50 -1.40 -23.14 6.24
N GLY A 51 -2.62 -23.17 6.78
CA GLY A 51 -3.01 -22.41 7.97
C GLY A 51 -3.92 -21.22 7.68
N LYS A 52 -4.37 -20.54 8.74
CA LYS A 52 -5.40 -19.50 8.65
C LYS A 52 -4.94 -18.30 7.83
N VAL A 53 -5.86 -17.73 7.05
CA VAL A 53 -5.69 -16.43 6.40
C VAL A 53 -5.35 -15.36 7.44
N GLY A 54 -4.39 -14.49 7.12
CA GLY A 54 -3.98 -13.42 8.00
C GLY A 54 -5.09 -12.39 8.22
N ARG A 55 -4.91 -11.55 9.24
CA ARG A 55 -5.89 -10.51 9.60
C ARG A 55 -6.09 -9.50 8.46
N VAL A 56 -5.03 -9.16 7.73
CA VAL A 56 -5.10 -8.24 6.59
C VAL A 56 -5.87 -8.90 5.45
N GLY A 57 -5.48 -10.11 5.02
CA GLY A 57 -6.21 -10.87 3.99
C GLY A 57 -7.70 -11.05 4.30
N PHE A 58 -8.03 -11.42 5.55
CA PHE A 58 -9.42 -11.53 5.99
C PHE A 58 -10.19 -10.22 5.84
N LYS A 59 -9.65 -9.11 6.37
CA LYS A 59 -10.32 -7.81 6.31
C LYS A 59 -10.41 -7.22 4.90
N SER A 60 -9.51 -7.62 4.02
CA SER A 60 -9.46 -7.16 2.63
C SER A 60 -10.52 -7.82 1.74
N CYS A 61 -10.84 -9.09 1.95
CA CYS A 61 -11.63 -9.87 0.99
C CYS A 61 -12.92 -10.50 1.54
N HIS A 62 -13.13 -10.52 2.86
CA HIS A 62 -14.35 -11.05 3.46
C HIS A 62 -15.32 -9.91 3.80
N ASN A 63 -16.51 -9.92 3.19
CA ASN A 63 -17.57 -8.98 3.54
C ASN A 63 -18.37 -9.50 4.75
N PRO A 64 -18.33 -8.82 5.92
CA PRO A 64 -19.02 -9.29 7.12
C PRO A 64 -20.56 -9.18 7.05
N ARG A 65 -21.11 -8.42 6.09
CA ARG A 65 -22.57 -8.30 5.92
C ARG A 65 -23.16 -9.44 5.09
N THR A 66 -22.43 -9.90 4.08
CA THR A 66 -22.89 -10.95 3.15
C THR A 66 -22.28 -12.32 3.46
N GLY A 67 -21.20 -12.37 4.25
CA GLY A 67 -20.39 -13.58 4.48
C GLY A 67 -19.63 -14.05 3.24
N LYS A 68 -19.58 -13.23 2.18
CA LYS A 68 -18.96 -13.57 0.91
C LYS A 68 -17.48 -13.21 0.91
N TRP A 69 -16.68 -14.13 0.39
CA TRP A 69 -15.32 -13.82 -0.05
C TRP A 69 -15.36 -13.27 -1.47
N HIS A 70 -15.32 -11.96 -1.60
CA HIS A 70 -15.42 -11.24 -2.88
C HIS A 70 -14.10 -11.22 -3.66
N GLY A 71 -13.09 -11.94 -3.18
CA GLY A 71 -11.81 -12.18 -3.82
C GLY A 71 -11.01 -13.17 -2.97
N PHE A 72 -9.93 -13.67 -3.53
CA PHE A 72 -8.94 -14.45 -2.81
C PHE A 72 -7.75 -13.53 -2.44
N PRO A 73 -7.46 -13.31 -1.14
CA PRO A 73 -6.30 -12.53 -0.72
C PRO A 73 -5.03 -13.37 -0.92
N GLU A 74 -4.26 -13.07 -1.96
CA GLU A 74 -3.03 -13.79 -2.29
C GLU A 74 -1.86 -13.28 -1.44
N ASN A 75 -1.59 -11.98 -1.52
CA ASN A 75 -0.48 -11.37 -0.82
C ASN A 75 -0.79 -9.96 -0.34
N PHE A 76 0.05 -9.47 0.56
CA PHE A 76 0.18 -8.07 0.85
C PHE A 76 1.66 -7.66 0.80
N VAL A 77 1.90 -6.38 0.56
CA VAL A 77 3.25 -5.82 0.54
C VAL A 77 3.33 -4.77 1.65
N PRO A 78 4.18 -4.93 2.67
CA PRO A 78 4.36 -3.89 3.69
C PRO A 78 4.91 -2.59 3.09
N ASP A 79 4.50 -1.43 3.63
CA ASP A 79 5.03 -0.11 3.25
C ASP A 79 5.95 0.47 4.35
N PRO A 80 7.21 0.04 4.46
CA PRO A 80 8.16 0.58 5.42
C PRO A 80 8.70 1.97 5.02
N VAL A 81 9.28 2.65 6.00
CA VAL A 81 10.15 3.79 5.76
C VAL A 81 11.54 3.31 5.39
N HIS A 82 12.03 3.76 4.24
CA HIS A 82 13.43 3.69 3.86
C HIS A 82 14.12 4.98 4.26
N TYR A 83 15.21 4.90 5.04
CA TYR A 83 15.98 6.09 5.38
C TYR A 83 17.49 5.85 5.35
N ARG A 84 18.22 6.90 5.00
CA ARG A 84 19.67 6.94 4.94
C ARG A 84 20.24 7.19 6.33
N ARG A 85 20.59 6.11 7.04
CA ARG A 85 21.08 6.18 8.43
C ARG A 85 22.30 7.09 8.57
N ASP A 86 23.21 7.03 7.60
CA ASP A 86 24.39 7.87 7.52
C ASP A 86 24.04 9.37 7.46
N LEU A 87 23.09 9.76 6.60
CA LEU A 87 22.66 11.16 6.48
C LEU A 87 21.92 11.64 7.74
N PHE A 88 21.07 10.80 8.33
CA PHE A 88 20.38 11.10 9.57
C PHE A 88 21.38 11.31 10.73
N HIS A 89 22.36 10.42 10.87
CA HIS A 89 23.42 10.57 11.88
C HIS A 89 24.25 11.85 11.66
N GLN A 90 24.59 12.18 10.41
CA GLN A 90 25.33 13.39 10.06
C GLN A 90 24.63 14.67 10.54
N VAL A 91 23.29 14.69 10.56
CA VAL A 91 22.51 15.84 11.03
C VAL A 91 22.12 15.76 12.53
N GLY A 92 22.71 14.81 13.25
CA GLY A 92 22.52 14.61 14.69
C GLY A 92 21.23 13.88 15.07
N VAL A 93 20.59 13.15 14.15
CA VAL A 93 19.37 12.39 14.42
C VAL A 93 19.64 10.90 14.28
N LYS A 94 19.42 10.13 15.36
CA LYS A 94 19.73 8.69 15.38
C LYS A 94 18.85 7.88 14.43
N SER A 95 17.55 8.18 14.36
CA SER A 95 16.59 7.49 13.51
C SER A 95 15.28 8.29 13.42
N PRO A 96 14.54 8.25 12.30
CA PRO A 96 13.21 8.84 12.17
C PRO A 96 12.13 7.98 12.84
N ASN A 97 12.18 7.83 14.17
CA ASN A 97 11.26 6.93 14.87
C ASN A 97 9.89 7.57 15.13
N THR A 98 9.84 8.89 15.28
CA THR A 98 8.61 9.70 15.32
C THR A 98 8.54 10.68 14.15
N TRP A 99 7.34 11.20 13.87
CA TRP A 99 7.17 12.25 12.88
C TRP A 99 7.91 13.54 13.27
N GLU A 100 8.07 13.82 14.56
CA GLU A 100 8.88 14.92 15.07
C GLU A 100 10.38 14.73 14.78
N ASP A 101 10.91 13.50 14.89
CA ASP A 101 12.29 13.20 14.48
C ASP A 101 12.50 13.53 13.00
N VAL A 102 11.54 13.14 12.15
CA VAL A 102 11.55 13.46 10.71
C VAL A 102 11.56 14.97 10.51
N LEU A 103 10.63 15.70 11.14
CA LEU A 103 10.51 17.15 11.02
C LEU A 103 11.75 17.90 11.52
N HIS A 104 12.38 17.42 12.59
CA HIS A 104 13.61 17.99 13.13
C HIS A 104 14.81 17.78 12.21
N ALA A 105 14.91 16.61 11.56
CA ALA A 105 15.97 16.29 10.63
C ALA A 105 15.80 17.01 9.27
N ALA A 106 14.56 17.18 8.81
CA ALA A 106 14.23 17.59 7.45
C ALA A 106 14.96 18.85 6.93
N PRO A 107 15.03 19.98 7.66
CA PRO A 107 15.74 21.17 7.17
C PRO A 107 17.26 20.95 7.06
N LYS A 108 17.84 20.18 7.98
CA LYS A 108 19.28 19.88 7.97
C LYS A 108 19.63 18.94 6.81
N LEU A 109 18.79 17.92 6.58
CA LEU A 109 18.91 16.98 5.47
C LEU A 109 18.77 17.70 4.12
N LYS A 110 17.81 18.63 4.00
CA LYS A 110 17.66 19.49 2.83
C LYS A 110 18.87 20.39 2.61
N ALA A 111 19.42 20.99 3.67
CA ALA A 111 20.59 21.87 3.58
C ALA A 111 21.86 21.16 3.05
N ILE A 112 22.00 19.85 3.32
CA ILE A 112 23.09 19.03 2.76
C ILE A 112 22.74 18.38 1.41
N GLY A 113 21.64 18.81 0.76
CA GLY A 113 21.27 18.37 -0.58
C GLY A 113 20.45 17.06 -0.64
N HIS A 114 20.01 16.53 0.51
CA HIS A 114 19.27 15.27 0.61
C HIS A 114 17.91 15.43 1.29
N PRO A 115 16.94 16.15 0.69
CA PRO A 115 15.62 16.38 1.30
C PRO A 115 14.88 15.08 1.64
N VAL A 116 13.88 15.21 2.51
CA VAL A 116 12.92 14.13 2.78
C VAL A 116 12.02 13.95 1.56
N GLY A 117 11.74 12.70 1.19
CA GLY A 117 10.97 12.37 -0.01
C GLY A 117 9.59 11.79 0.29
N ILE A 118 8.64 12.67 0.57
CA ILE A 118 7.22 12.31 0.73
C ILE A 118 6.42 13.07 -0.31
N GLY A 119 5.73 12.33 -1.18
CA GLY A 119 4.97 12.90 -2.28
C GLY A 119 3.69 13.61 -1.82
N MET A 120 3.22 14.55 -2.64
CA MET A 120 1.96 15.28 -2.44
C MET A 120 1.17 15.40 -3.76
N SER A 121 1.34 14.42 -4.65
CA SER A 121 0.65 14.35 -5.95
C SER A 121 -0.46 13.30 -5.93
N ASN A 122 -1.34 13.32 -6.95
CA ASN A 122 -2.43 12.38 -7.07
C ASN A 122 -1.96 11.05 -7.67
N GLU A 123 -1.16 10.30 -6.91
CA GLU A 123 -0.63 8.99 -7.28
C GLU A 123 -0.58 8.05 -6.07
N LEU A 124 -0.30 6.77 -6.31
CA LEU A 124 -0.44 5.69 -5.33
C LEU A 124 0.38 5.94 -4.04
N ASP A 125 1.67 6.25 -4.18
CA ASP A 125 2.61 6.31 -3.07
C ASP A 125 2.38 7.52 -2.17
N SER A 126 2.12 8.68 -2.77
CA SER A 126 1.69 9.91 -2.09
C SER A 126 0.42 9.67 -1.30
N ASN A 127 -0.59 9.04 -1.92
CA ASN A 127 -1.86 8.76 -1.25
C ASN A 127 -1.64 7.84 -0.03
N MET A 128 -0.81 6.80 -0.16
CA MET A 128 -0.50 5.91 0.96
C MET A 128 0.23 6.64 2.09
N ALA A 129 1.31 7.35 1.76
CA ALA A 129 2.09 8.09 2.75
C ALA A 129 1.23 9.13 3.51
N LEU A 130 0.37 9.86 2.79
CA LEU A 130 -0.49 10.89 3.38
C LEU A 130 -1.64 10.31 4.20
N ILE A 131 -2.26 9.21 3.77
CA ILE A 131 -3.29 8.51 4.56
C ILE A 131 -2.66 7.92 5.83
N ALA A 132 -1.48 7.32 5.74
CA ALA A 132 -0.80 6.73 6.89
C ALA A 132 -0.37 7.82 7.90
N LEU A 133 0.12 8.97 7.41
CA LEU A 133 0.38 10.15 8.25
C LEU A 133 -0.91 10.63 8.94
N LEU A 134 -2.00 10.79 8.19
CA LEU A 134 -3.30 11.20 8.73
C LEU A 134 -3.75 10.30 9.89
N GLN A 135 -3.63 8.98 9.72
CA GLN A 135 -4.00 7.99 10.73
C GLN A 135 -3.08 8.00 11.95
N CYS A 136 -1.77 8.28 11.79
CA CYS A 136 -0.83 8.44 12.91
C CYS A 136 -1.19 9.64 13.81
N TYR A 137 -1.93 10.61 13.27
CA TYR A 137 -2.48 11.78 13.98
C TYR A 137 -3.93 11.59 14.43
N GLY A 138 -4.51 10.40 14.25
CA GLY A 138 -5.88 10.08 14.67
C GLY A 138 -6.97 10.58 13.71
N GLY A 139 -6.60 11.07 12.52
CA GLY A 139 -7.54 11.37 11.46
C GLY A 139 -7.93 10.12 10.67
N PHE A 140 -9.21 9.98 10.34
CA PHE A 140 -9.72 8.86 9.54
C PHE A 140 -10.78 9.35 8.54
N ILE A 141 -10.75 8.82 7.31
CA ILE A 141 -11.75 9.12 6.28
C ILE A 141 -13.15 8.76 6.78
N GLN A 142 -13.29 7.59 7.40
CA GLN A 142 -14.52 7.10 8.00
C GLN A 142 -14.27 6.34 9.30
N ASN A 143 -15.31 6.19 10.12
CA ASN A 143 -15.27 5.35 11.32
C ASN A 143 -15.80 3.92 11.07
N ALA A 144 -15.81 3.09 12.12
CA ALA A 144 -16.27 1.70 12.06
C ALA A 144 -17.75 1.52 11.68
N HIS A 145 -18.56 2.59 11.77
CA HIS A 145 -19.97 2.62 11.36
C HIS A 145 -20.15 3.20 9.94
N ALA A 146 -19.09 3.27 9.14
CA ALA A 146 -19.08 3.83 7.79
C ALA A 146 -19.58 5.30 7.72
N ARG A 147 -19.42 6.06 8.81
CA ARG A 147 -19.68 7.50 8.82
C ARG A 147 -18.42 8.24 8.41
N VAL A 148 -18.54 9.20 7.50
CA VAL A 148 -17.42 10.07 7.10
C VAL A 148 -16.98 10.92 8.30
N THR A 149 -15.70 10.80 8.68
CA THR A 149 -15.11 11.45 9.87
C THR A 149 -13.86 12.27 9.55
N ILE A 150 -13.58 12.49 8.27
CA ILE A 150 -12.34 13.15 7.84
C ILE A 150 -12.19 14.57 8.41
N ASN A 151 -13.27 15.28 8.73
CA ASN A 151 -13.19 16.58 9.39
C ASN A 151 -13.00 16.41 10.91
N SER A 152 -11.76 16.21 11.34
CA SER A 152 -11.41 15.98 12.75
C SER A 152 -10.24 16.88 13.20
N LYS A 153 -10.01 16.94 14.51
CA LYS A 153 -8.80 17.60 15.05
C LYS A 153 -7.53 16.93 14.52
N GLY A 154 -7.47 15.59 14.54
CA GLY A 154 -6.33 14.83 14.03
C GLY A 154 -6.02 15.13 12.56
N THR A 155 -7.04 15.32 11.73
CA THR A 155 -6.87 15.75 10.34
C THR A 155 -6.22 17.12 10.21
N ARG A 156 -6.69 18.11 10.98
CA ARG A 156 -6.08 19.46 10.96
C ARG A 156 -4.64 19.43 11.46
N ASP A 157 -4.36 18.65 12.50
CA ASP A 157 -3.02 18.50 13.04
C ASP A 157 -2.07 17.84 12.02
N ALA A 158 -2.52 16.78 11.34
CA ALA A 158 -1.76 16.13 10.28
C ALA A 158 -1.46 17.08 9.10
N LEU A 159 -2.45 17.88 8.68
CA LEU A 159 -2.28 18.87 7.61
C LEU A 159 -1.28 19.95 8.02
N ASN A 160 -1.37 20.47 9.25
CA ASN A 160 -0.41 21.46 9.76
C ASN A 160 1.01 20.90 9.85
N PHE A 161 1.15 19.64 10.27
CA PHE A 161 2.42 18.94 10.28
C PHE A 161 2.97 18.79 8.87
N MET A 162 2.18 18.26 7.92
CA MET A 162 2.63 18.04 6.54
C MET A 162 3.02 19.35 5.86
N HIS A 163 2.26 20.42 6.09
CA HIS A 163 2.61 21.77 5.62
C HIS A 163 3.96 22.23 6.20
N SER A 164 4.19 22.01 7.50
CA SER A 164 5.47 22.35 8.16
C SER A 164 6.62 21.53 7.60
N LEU A 165 6.42 20.23 7.38
CA LEU A 165 7.42 19.32 6.82
C LEU A 165 7.76 19.75 5.38
N TYR A 166 6.75 20.03 4.56
CA TYR A 166 6.92 20.52 3.20
C TYR A 166 7.80 21.77 3.17
N LYS A 167 7.42 22.80 3.94
CA LYS A 167 8.14 24.08 4.00
C LYS A 167 9.61 23.92 4.42
N LYS A 168 9.87 23.02 5.38
CA LYS A 168 11.20 22.88 6.00
C LYS A 168 12.10 21.89 5.26
N GLY A 169 11.55 20.85 4.63
CA GLY A 169 12.33 19.67 4.29
C GLY A 169 12.10 19.03 2.92
N LEU A 170 11.08 19.46 2.16
CA LEU A 170 10.79 18.93 0.83
C LEU A 170 11.10 19.98 -0.26
N THR A 171 10.98 19.58 -1.51
CA THR A 171 11.07 20.43 -2.71
C THR A 171 9.72 20.48 -3.41
N ASN A 172 9.51 21.44 -4.34
CA ASN A 172 8.25 21.58 -5.07
C ASN A 172 7.97 20.40 -6.02
N GLU A 173 8.98 19.59 -6.35
CA GLU A 173 8.84 18.43 -7.23
C GLU A 173 7.76 17.45 -6.74
N VAL A 174 7.53 17.37 -5.42
CA VAL A 174 6.59 16.44 -4.78
C VAL A 174 5.15 16.56 -5.27
N PHE A 175 4.76 17.69 -5.88
CA PHE A 175 3.43 17.88 -6.47
C PHE A 175 3.30 17.31 -7.89
N ALA A 176 4.43 17.00 -8.54
CA ALA A 176 4.48 16.45 -9.90
C ALA A 176 4.93 14.98 -9.92
N TRP A 177 5.10 14.36 -8.76
CA TRP A 177 5.56 12.99 -8.65
C TRP A 177 4.57 11.98 -9.23
N THR A 178 5.13 10.91 -9.75
CA THR A 178 4.47 9.65 -10.12
C THR A 178 4.84 8.56 -9.12
N ALA A 179 4.20 7.40 -9.20
CA ALA A 179 4.47 6.23 -8.34
C ALA A 179 5.91 5.67 -8.44
N SER A 180 6.77 6.19 -9.33
CA SER A 180 8.18 5.81 -9.39
C SER A 180 9.13 6.88 -8.83
N SER A 181 8.61 8.08 -8.53
CA SER A 181 9.45 9.27 -8.28
C SER A 181 10.21 9.20 -6.96
N ASN A 182 9.60 8.69 -5.89
CA ASN A 182 10.26 8.46 -4.60
C ASN A 182 11.42 7.44 -4.75
N ASN A 183 11.19 6.32 -5.45
CA ASN A 183 12.19 5.28 -5.69
C ASN A 183 13.35 5.83 -6.50
N GLN A 184 13.05 6.50 -7.61
CA GLN A 184 14.06 7.11 -8.47
C GLN A 184 14.88 8.17 -7.71
N GLY A 185 14.22 9.03 -6.94
CA GLY A 185 14.91 10.04 -6.13
C GLY A 185 15.83 9.43 -5.07
N TYR A 186 15.38 8.35 -4.41
CA TYR A 186 16.17 7.66 -3.40
C TYR A 186 17.35 6.91 -4.02
N LEU A 187 17.11 6.17 -5.10
CA LEU A 187 18.13 5.39 -5.83
C LEU A 187 19.16 6.28 -6.53
N ALA A 188 18.78 7.49 -6.94
CA ALA A 188 19.71 8.51 -7.41
C ALA A 188 20.53 9.15 -6.28
N GLY A 189 20.32 8.73 -5.02
CA GLY A 189 20.99 9.29 -3.86
C GLY A 189 20.50 10.70 -3.47
N ARG A 190 19.43 11.22 -4.07
CA ARG A 190 18.93 12.58 -3.81
C ARG A 190 18.03 12.68 -2.59
N LEU A 191 17.43 11.57 -2.14
CA LEU A 191 16.51 11.57 -0.99
C LEU A 191 17.14 10.92 0.23
N SER A 192 16.86 11.47 1.40
CA SER A 192 17.28 10.91 2.69
C SER A 192 16.25 9.94 3.27
N LEU A 193 14.98 10.05 2.87
CA LEU A 193 13.86 9.25 3.35
C LEU A 193 12.83 9.07 2.24
N ALA A 194 12.24 7.88 2.15
CA ALA A 194 11.08 7.58 1.30
C ALA A 194 10.17 6.53 1.98
N LEU A 195 8.86 6.59 1.71
CA LEU A 195 7.91 5.53 2.05
C LEU A 195 7.59 4.78 0.76
N ASN A 196 7.88 3.49 0.75
CA ASN A 196 7.60 2.56 -0.35
C ASN A 196 7.74 1.13 0.19
N ALA A 197 7.26 0.14 -0.57
CA ALA A 197 7.64 -1.24 -0.40
C ALA A 197 9.17 -1.45 -0.49
N ILE A 198 9.66 -2.64 -0.12
CA ILE A 198 11.10 -2.96 -0.06
C ILE A 198 11.85 -2.87 -1.41
N SER A 199 11.17 -2.49 -2.49
CA SER A 199 11.74 -2.33 -3.83
C SER A 199 12.95 -1.38 -3.84
N ILE A 200 12.94 -0.30 -3.05
CA ILE A 200 14.06 0.64 -2.95
C ILE A 200 15.32 -0.07 -2.44
N VAL A 201 15.25 -0.73 -1.28
CA VAL A 201 16.43 -1.38 -0.70
C VAL A 201 16.91 -2.53 -1.59
N ARG A 202 16.00 -3.31 -2.18
CA ARG A 202 16.36 -4.39 -3.10
C ARG A 202 17.04 -3.87 -4.36
N SER A 203 16.53 -2.80 -4.95
CA SER A 203 17.14 -2.19 -6.14
C SER A 203 18.51 -1.58 -5.82
N ALA A 204 18.68 -1.01 -4.63
CA ALA A 204 19.97 -0.49 -4.18
C ALA A 204 20.99 -1.61 -3.96
N GLU A 205 20.57 -2.75 -3.38
CA GLU A 205 21.40 -3.95 -3.22
C GLU A 205 21.80 -4.56 -4.57
N ASP A 206 20.83 -4.80 -5.45
CA ASP A 206 21.06 -5.35 -6.80
C ASP A 206 21.99 -4.44 -7.63
N GLY A 207 21.78 -3.12 -7.54
CA GLY A 207 22.58 -2.10 -8.21
C GLY A 207 23.94 -1.84 -7.56
N HIS A 208 24.28 -2.54 -6.46
CA HIS A 208 25.53 -2.34 -5.70
C HIS A 208 25.77 -0.89 -5.29
N LEU A 209 24.70 -0.15 -5.00
CA LEU A 209 24.80 1.27 -4.65
C LEU A 209 25.55 1.42 -3.32
N PRO A 210 26.54 2.34 -3.20
CA PRO A 210 27.36 2.46 -2.00
C PRO A 210 26.55 2.64 -0.71
N PHE A 211 25.40 3.31 -0.82
CA PHE A 211 24.54 3.59 0.31
C PHE A 211 23.56 2.47 0.67
N ALA A 212 23.48 1.36 -0.08
CA ALA A 212 22.62 0.24 0.27
C ALA A 212 22.88 -0.26 1.70
N LYS A 213 24.16 -0.30 2.12
CA LYS A 213 24.60 -0.65 3.49
C LYS A 213 24.20 0.37 4.55
N SER A 214 23.80 1.57 4.16
CA SER A 214 23.34 2.66 5.04
C SER A 214 21.83 2.89 4.97
N THR A 215 21.15 2.34 3.97
CA THR A 215 19.68 2.26 3.91
C THR A 215 19.18 1.36 5.03
N ARG A 216 18.22 1.84 5.82
CA ARG A 216 17.55 1.08 6.87
C ARG A 216 16.05 1.16 6.68
N LEU A 217 15.38 0.08 7.10
CA LEU A 217 13.93 -0.01 7.13
C LEU A 217 13.45 0.25 8.56
N LEU A 218 12.36 1.00 8.68
CA LEU A 218 11.60 1.15 9.91
C LEU A 218 10.11 1.01 9.60
N PRO A 219 9.28 0.62 10.59
CA PRO A 219 7.85 0.90 10.53
C PRO A 219 7.62 2.40 10.36
N ILE A 220 6.41 2.77 9.91
CA ILE A 220 6.02 4.20 9.82
C ILE A 220 6.36 4.95 11.13
N PRO A 221 6.80 6.23 11.07
CA PRO A 221 7.13 6.97 12.26
C PRO A 221 5.89 7.10 13.16
N LYS A 222 6.09 6.99 14.47
CA LYS A 222 4.99 7.16 15.43
C LYS A 222 4.49 8.60 15.37
N GLY A 223 3.17 8.79 15.26
CA GLY A 223 2.52 10.08 15.44
C GLY A 223 2.02 10.26 16.88
N PRO A 224 1.44 11.44 17.18
CA PRO A 224 1.00 11.77 18.54
C PRO A 224 -0.17 10.90 19.03
N ASP A 225 -1.01 10.38 18.13
CA ASP A 225 -2.13 9.51 18.49
C ASP A 225 -1.71 8.03 18.48
N ARG A 226 -1.09 7.58 17.39
CA ARG A 226 -0.72 6.16 17.20
C ARG A 226 0.44 5.98 16.22
N ARG A 227 0.87 4.72 16.09
CA ARG A 227 1.68 4.24 14.97
C ARG A 227 0.83 3.30 14.14
N LEU A 228 0.41 3.74 12.96
CA LEU A 228 -0.42 2.95 12.05
C LEU A 228 0.04 3.18 10.61
N GLY A 229 0.69 2.16 10.05
CA GLY A 229 1.10 2.13 8.64
C GLY A 229 0.07 1.41 7.78
N LEU A 230 0.25 1.47 6.47
CA LEU A 230 -0.56 0.77 5.49
C LEU A 230 0.23 -0.36 4.85
N GLU A 231 -0.47 -1.32 4.25
CA GLU A 231 0.08 -2.09 3.14
C GLU A 231 0.30 -1.18 1.92
N HIS A 232 1.36 -1.45 1.17
CA HIS A 232 1.69 -0.78 -0.08
C HIS A 232 0.75 -1.25 -1.20
N VAL A 233 0.57 -2.57 -1.33
CA VAL A 233 -0.43 -3.16 -2.22
C VAL A 233 -0.99 -4.43 -1.59
N MET A 234 -2.18 -4.83 -2.04
CA MET A 234 -2.83 -6.08 -1.69
C MET A 234 -3.13 -6.86 -2.96
N GLY A 235 -2.41 -7.96 -3.18
CA GLY A 235 -2.68 -8.91 -4.26
C GLY A 235 -4.00 -9.64 -4.02
N VAL A 236 -4.97 -9.45 -4.92
CA VAL A 236 -6.28 -10.10 -4.83
C VAL A 236 -6.66 -10.72 -6.16
N TYR A 237 -6.90 -12.03 -6.17
CA TYR A 237 -7.51 -12.68 -7.32
C TYR A 237 -9.03 -12.65 -7.25
N THR A 238 -9.67 -12.36 -8.38
CA THR A 238 -11.11 -12.51 -8.56
C THR A 238 -11.43 -13.41 -9.73
N ILE A 239 -12.40 -14.30 -9.56
CA ILE A 239 -13.00 -15.12 -10.62
C ILE A 239 -14.40 -14.55 -10.90
N TRP A 240 -14.67 -14.20 -12.14
CA TRP A 240 -15.94 -13.58 -12.53
C TRP A 240 -17.09 -14.58 -12.48
N ASN A 241 -18.30 -14.08 -12.20
CA ASN A 241 -19.48 -14.94 -12.12
C ASN A 241 -19.96 -15.46 -13.48
N PHE A 242 -19.59 -14.80 -14.59
CA PHE A 242 -19.90 -15.23 -15.95
C PHE A 242 -18.96 -16.33 -16.47
N THR A 243 -17.78 -16.52 -15.85
CA THR A 243 -16.83 -17.58 -16.20
C THR A 243 -17.51 -18.95 -16.15
N SER A 244 -17.29 -19.82 -17.15
CA SER A 244 -17.95 -21.13 -17.18
C SER A 244 -17.60 -21.98 -15.96
N LYS A 245 -18.48 -22.90 -15.54
CA LYS A 245 -18.20 -23.76 -14.37
C LYS A 245 -16.94 -24.61 -14.52
N ALA A 246 -16.62 -25.04 -15.73
CA ALA A 246 -15.38 -25.75 -16.03
C ALA A 246 -14.16 -24.85 -15.81
N GLN A 247 -14.18 -23.61 -16.32
CA GLN A 247 -13.10 -22.63 -16.11
C GLN A 247 -12.99 -22.18 -14.66
N GLN A 248 -14.12 -21.97 -13.95
CA GLN A 248 -14.11 -21.65 -12.52
C GLN A 248 -13.38 -22.74 -11.71
N LYS A 249 -13.57 -24.02 -12.04
CA LYS A 249 -12.87 -25.13 -11.38
C LYS A 249 -11.35 -25.05 -11.59
N LEU A 250 -10.92 -24.79 -12.82
CA LEU A 250 -9.49 -24.64 -13.15
C LEU A 250 -8.89 -23.40 -12.48
N ALA A 251 -9.60 -22.28 -12.50
CA ALA A 251 -9.20 -21.03 -11.85
C ALA A 251 -9.03 -21.17 -10.34
N LYS A 252 -10.01 -21.79 -9.66
CA LYS A 252 -9.92 -22.10 -8.22
C LYS A 252 -8.69 -22.95 -7.93
N ARG A 253 -8.47 -23.99 -8.74
CA ARG A 253 -7.33 -24.89 -8.57
C ARG A 253 -6.00 -24.17 -8.77
N PHE A 254 -5.88 -23.33 -9.79
CA PHE A 254 -4.69 -22.53 -10.03
C PHE A 254 -4.35 -21.62 -8.83
N ILE A 255 -5.35 -20.88 -8.32
CA ILE A 255 -5.14 -19.97 -7.18
C ILE A 255 -4.77 -20.77 -5.91
N ALA A 256 -5.46 -21.89 -5.65
CA ALA A 256 -5.14 -22.75 -4.50
C ALA A 256 -3.73 -23.34 -4.61
N ASP A 257 -3.35 -23.88 -5.77
CA ASP A 257 -2.01 -24.46 -5.99
C ASP A 257 -0.91 -23.40 -5.88
N LEU A 258 -1.15 -22.17 -6.35
CA LEU A 258 -0.23 -21.04 -6.18
C LEU A 258 -0.01 -20.73 -4.69
N GLU A 259 -1.10 -20.56 -3.92
CA GLU A 259 -1.00 -20.19 -2.51
C GLU A 259 -0.44 -21.32 -1.63
N ILE A 260 -0.79 -22.58 -1.90
CA ILE A 260 -0.23 -23.73 -1.19
C ILE A 260 1.30 -23.80 -1.38
N ASN A 261 1.81 -23.30 -2.52
CA ASN A 261 3.23 -23.24 -2.84
C ASN A 261 3.84 -21.84 -2.72
N TYR A 262 3.20 -20.91 -1.97
CA TYR A 262 3.55 -19.49 -2.00
C TYR A 262 4.97 -19.18 -1.53
N GLN A 263 5.62 -20.07 -0.79
CA GLN A 263 7.02 -19.90 -0.40
C GLN A 263 7.94 -19.67 -1.61
N ALA A 264 7.67 -20.33 -2.75
CA ALA A 264 8.40 -20.11 -3.98
C ALA A 264 8.12 -18.70 -4.54
N ALA A 265 6.85 -18.30 -4.62
CA ALA A 265 6.46 -16.96 -5.08
C ALA A 265 7.09 -15.86 -4.22
N PHE A 266 7.06 -15.99 -2.89
CA PHE A 266 7.71 -15.08 -1.96
C PHE A 266 9.22 -14.95 -2.22
N LYS A 267 9.94 -16.06 -2.37
CA LYS A 267 11.39 -16.06 -2.67
C LYS A 267 11.68 -15.43 -4.04
N HIS A 268 10.94 -15.80 -5.08
CA HIS A 268 11.12 -15.28 -6.43
C HIS A 268 10.75 -13.79 -6.56
N SER A 269 9.84 -13.31 -5.71
CA SER A 269 9.55 -11.88 -5.57
C SER A 269 10.65 -11.09 -4.84
N LYS A 270 11.77 -11.74 -4.48
CA LYS A 270 12.83 -11.16 -3.63
C LYS A 270 12.30 -10.63 -2.30
N TYR A 271 11.41 -11.42 -1.69
CA TYR A 271 10.78 -11.13 -0.39
C TYR A 271 9.80 -9.95 -0.42
N TYR A 272 9.30 -9.56 -1.60
CA TYR A 272 8.42 -8.41 -1.77
C TYR A 272 6.95 -8.75 -1.45
N ASN A 273 6.44 -9.88 -1.95
CA ASN A 273 5.04 -10.30 -1.79
C ASN A 273 4.86 -11.22 -0.57
N PHE A 274 4.33 -10.72 0.54
CA PHE A 274 4.08 -11.54 1.74
C PHE A 274 2.74 -12.26 1.62
N PRO A 275 2.64 -13.56 1.95
CA PRO A 275 1.36 -14.28 1.93
C PRO A 275 0.37 -13.66 2.93
N ALA A 276 -0.92 -13.59 2.54
CA ALA A 276 -1.93 -12.74 3.18
C ALA A 276 -2.71 -13.32 4.37
#